data_AF-A0A1V4AGJ7-F1
#
_entry.id   AF-A0A1V4AGJ7-F1
#
_cell.length_a   1.000
_cell.length_b   1.000
_cell.length_c   1.000
_cell.angle_alpha   90.00
_cell.angle_beta   90.00
_cell.angle_gamma   90.00
#
_symmetry.space_group_name_H-M   'P 1'
#
loop_
_entity.id
_entity.type
_entity.pdbx_description
1 polymer ?
#
loop_
_entity_poly.entity_id
_entity_poly.type
_entity_poly.pdbx_seq_one_letter_code
_entity_poly.pdbx_strand_id
1 'polypeptide(L)'
;MERESEGRERAERATDGIVVYWRPGCPYCMHLRLRLRLAGLRREEVNIWRDPAAAAYVRLVAEGNETVPTVTVAGRAMVNPTMRQVTDAVRTHAPHLLADSGPRDGG
;
A
#
# COMPACT_ATOMS: atom_id res chain seq x y z
N MET A 1 25.95 0.66 -3.55
CA MET A 1 25.43 -0.13 -4.68
C MET A 1 24.20 -0.95 -4.27
N GLU A 2 24.20 -1.65 -3.12
CA GLU A 2 23.03 -2.46 -2.67
C GLU A 2 21.77 -1.64 -2.32
N ARG A 3 21.91 -0.47 -1.68
CA ARG A 3 20.78 0.41 -1.30
C ARG A 3 20.01 1.01 -2.47
N GLU A 4 20.65 1.13 -3.64
CA GLU A 4 20.03 1.71 -4.84
C GLU A 4 19.13 0.69 -5.55
N SER A 5 19.48 -0.60 -5.46
CA SER A 5 18.66 -1.70 -5.98
C SER A 5 17.41 -1.91 -5.13
N GLU A 6 17.51 -1.85 -3.81
CA GLU A 6 16.36 -1.95 -2.89
C GLU A 6 15.36 -0.81 -3.09
N GLY A 7 15.86 0.41 -3.32
CA GLY A 7 15.02 1.58 -3.58
C GLY A 7 14.25 1.49 -4.89
N ARG A 8 14.88 0.99 -5.96
CA ARG A 8 14.23 0.76 -7.27
C ARG A 8 13.20 -0.36 -7.19
N GLU A 9 13.56 -1.48 -6.57
CA GLU A 9 12.65 -2.62 -6.45
C GLU A 9 11.42 -2.29 -5.58
N ARG A 10 11.60 -1.45 -4.56
CA ARG A 10 10.50 -0.93 -3.74
C ARG A 10 9.63 0.06 -4.49
N ALA A 11 10.23 0.93 -5.32
CA ALA A 11 9.49 1.83 -6.19
C ALA A 11 8.69 1.05 -7.26
N GLU A 12 9.30 0.03 -7.87
CA GLU A 12 8.66 -0.85 -8.84
C GLU A 12 7.51 -1.65 -8.21
N ARG A 13 7.71 -2.20 -7.00
CA ARG A 13 6.62 -2.81 -6.22
C ARG A 13 5.54 -1.82 -5.81
N ALA A 14 5.87 -0.54 -5.58
CA ALA A 14 4.86 0.48 -5.32
C ALA A 14 4.05 0.82 -6.59
N THR A 15 4.67 0.73 -7.76
CA THR A 15 4.02 0.95 -9.06
C THR A 15 3.23 -0.24 -9.59
N ASP A 16 3.46 -1.46 -9.07
CA ASP A 16 2.75 -2.68 -9.51
C ASP A 16 1.93 -3.36 -8.39
N GLY A 17 2.12 -2.94 -7.13
CA GLY A 17 1.53 -3.57 -5.95
C GLY A 17 0.60 -2.66 -5.14
N ILE A 18 0.20 -3.16 -3.96
CA ILE A 18 -0.55 -2.39 -2.96
C ILE A 18 0.40 -1.93 -1.86
N VAL A 19 0.44 -0.64 -1.55
CA VAL A 19 1.19 -0.10 -0.40
C VAL A 19 0.23 0.62 0.53
N VAL A 20 0.31 0.34 1.83
CA VAL A 20 -0.50 0.97 2.86
C VAL A 20 0.39 1.81 3.76
N TYR A 21 0.20 3.12 3.69
CA TYR A 21 0.81 4.10 4.58
C TYR A 21 -0.03 4.22 5.85
N TRP A 22 0.60 3.98 7.00
CA TRP A 22 -0.06 3.92 8.30
C TRP A 22 0.78 4.58 9.40
N ARG A 23 0.16 4.81 10.57
CA ARG A 23 0.84 5.23 11.80
C ARG A 23 0.31 4.48 13.03
N PRO A 24 1.09 4.34 14.11
CA PRO A 24 0.62 3.79 15.37
C PRO A 24 -0.61 4.53 15.92
N GLY A 25 -1.52 3.82 16.58
CA GLY A 25 -2.73 4.40 17.18
C GLY A 25 -3.86 4.75 16.19
N CYS A 26 -3.74 4.39 14.91
CA CYS A 26 -4.78 4.62 13.91
C CYS A 26 -5.77 3.44 13.81
N PRO A 27 -7.01 3.54 14.33
CA PRO A 27 -7.99 2.44 14.29
C PRO A 27 -8.41 2.09 12.85
N TYR A 28 -8.58 3.08 11.99
CA TYR A 28 -8.91 2.87 10.56
C TYR A 28 -7.83 2.07 9.83
N CYS A 29 -6.56 2.37 10.13
CA CYS A 29 -5.43 1.65 9.57
C CYS A 29 -5.44 0.19 10.00
N MET A 30 -5.70 -0.11 11.27
CA MET A 30 -5.82 -1.49 11.76
C MET A 30 -6.97 -2.23 11.07
N HIS A 31 -8.13 -1.58 10.93
CA HIS A 31 -9.30 -2.18 10.32
C HIS A 31 -9.09 -2.49 8.83
N LEU A 32 -8.60 -1.52 8.06
CA LEU A 32 -8.29 -1.70 6.64
C LEU A 32 -7.22 -2.78 6.47
N ARG A 33 -6.22 -2.78 7.36
CA ARG A 33 -5.15 -3.77 7.35
C ARG A 33 -5.68 -5.19 7.62
N LEU A 34 -6.56 -5.38 8.59
CA LEU A 34 -7.15 -6.69 8.82
C LEU A 34 -7.93 -7.16 7.59
N ARG A 35 -8.76 -6.28 7.01
CA ARG A 35 -9.62 -6.66 5.88
C ARG A 35 -8.84 -7.01 4.61
N LEU A 36 -7.76 -6.31 4.23
CA LEU A 36 -7.01 -6.77 3.03
C LEU A 36 -6.24 -8.09 3.28
N ARG A 37 -5.86 -8.40 4.53
CA ARG A 37 -5.28 -9.71 4.86
C ARG A 37 -6.31 -10.82 4.68
N LEU A 38 -7.53 -10.61 5.16
CA LEU A 38 -8.63 -11.57 4.97
C LEU A 38 -9.04 -11.74 3.50
N ALA A 39 -8.84 -10.69 2.68
CA ALA A 39 -9.08 -10.74 1.24
C ALA A 39 -7.95 -11.42 0.44
N GLY A 40 -6.87 -11.90 1.09
CA GLY A 40 -5.72 -12.51 0.41
C GLY A 40 -4.82 -11.51 -0.33
N LEU A 41 -5.12 -10.21 -0.28
CA LEU A 41 -4.38 -9.19 -1.01
C LEU A 41 -3.02 -8.92 -0.35
N ARG A 42 -1.96 -9.29 -1.08
CA ARG A 42 -0.58 -8.99 -0.70
C ARG A 42 -0.35 -7.48 -0.80
N ARG A 43 0.26 -6.92 0.24
CA ARG A 43 0.53 -5.48 0.34
C ARG A 43 1.76 -5.21 1.16
N GLU A 44 2.38 -4.08 0.89
CA GLU A 44 3.42 -3.50 1.72
C GLU A 44 2.81 -2.55 2.75
N GLU A 45 3.42 -2.46 3.94
CA GLU A 45 2.93 -1.61 5.03
C GLU A 45 4.05 -0.64 5.45
N VAL A 46 3.86 0.64 5.20
CA VAL A 46 4.87 1.69 5.45
C VAL A 46 4.43 2.58 6.60
N ASN A 47 5.25 2.64 7.65
CA ASN A 47 4.99 3.51 8.79
C ASN A 47 5.56 4.92 8.53
N ILE A 48 4.67 5.90 8.34
CA ILE A 48 5.07 7.28 8.02
C ILE A 48 5.85 7.97 9.15
N TRP A 49 5.75 7.50 10.39
CA TRP A 49 6.56 8.04 11.50
C TRP A 49 8.02 7.60 11.45
N ARG A 50 8.31 6.49 10.77
CA ARG A 50 9.67 5.96 10.63
C ARG A 50 10.32 6.34 9.31
N ASP A 51 9.51 6.64 8.30
CA ASP A 51 9.96 6.95 6.95
C ASP A 51 9.54 8.38 6.60
N PRO A 52 10.47 9.37 6.69
CA PRO A 52 10.15 10.76 6.39
C PRO A 52 9.82 10.98 4.91
N ALA A 53 10.31 10.12 4.00
CA ALA A 53 9.94 10.17 2.58
C ALA A 53 8.49 9.71 2.38
N ALA A 54 8.07 8.67 3.10
CA ALA A 54 6.68 8.23 3.11
C ALA A 54 5.74 9.29 3.72
N ALA A 55 6.16 9.99 4.78
CA ALA A 55 5.39 11.10 5.34
C ALA A 55 5.25 12.25 4.33
N ALA A 56 6.33 12.61 3.63
CA ALA A 56 6.29 13.62 2.57
C ALA A 56 5.36 13.22 1.42
N TYR A 57 5.40 11.94 1.01
CA TYR A 57 4.49 11.41 0.00
C TYR A 57 3.03 11.48 0.45
N VAL A 58 2.71 11.08 1.69
CA VAL A 58 1.35 11.17 2.21
C VAL A 58 0.86 12.60 2.23
N ARG A 59 1.68 13.56 2.68
CA ARG A 59 1.33 14.99 2.62
C ARG A 59 1.10 15.46 1.19
N LEU A 60 1.89 15.00 0.22
CA LEU A 60 1.70 15.36 -1.18
C LEU A 60 0.33 14.90 -1.71
N VAL A 61 -0.07 13.67 -1.41
CA VAL A 61 -1.31 13.09 -1.96
C VAL A 61 -2.56 13.42 -1.14
N ALA A 62 -2.41 13.86 0.12
CA ALA A 62 -3.50 14.21 1.03
C ALA A 62 -3.58 15.72 1.29
N GLU A 63 -3.33 16.53 0.26
CA GLU A 63 -3.55 17.99 0.29
C GLU A 63 -2.77 18.70 1.41
N GLY A 64 -1.54 18.25 1.67
CA GLY A 64 -0.66 18.75 2.73
C GLY A 64 -0.83 18.05 4.08
N ASN A 65 -1.84 17.19 4.25
CA ASN A 65 -2.12 16.52 5.52
C ASN A 65 -1.44 15.16 5.66
N GLU A 66 -1.14 14.75 6.88
CA GLU A 66 -0.65 13.40 7.18
C GLU A 66 -1.83 12.42 7.39
N THR A 67 -2.78 12.42 6.46
CA THR A 67 -3.99 11.61 6.55
C THR A 67 -3.67 10.14 6.29
N VAL A 68 -4.02 9.27 7.23
CA VAL A 68 -3.87 7.82 7.13
C VAL A 68 -5.17 7.13 7.54
N PRO A 69 -5.49 5.95 6.97
CA PRO A 69 -4.69 5.18 6.01
C PRO A 69 -4.62 5.85 4.64
N THR A 70 -3.44 5.95 4.05
CA THR A 70 -3.27 6.26 2.62
C THR A 70 -2.82 4.98 1.94
N VAL A 71 -3.40 4.66 0.77
CA VAL A 71 -3.10 3.43 0.04
C VAL A 71 -2.72 3.78 -1.38
N THR A 72 -1.67 3.14 -1.91
CA THR A 72 -1.41 3.14 -3.35
C THR A 72 -1.73 1.77 -3.94
N VAL A 73 -2.36 1.75 -5.10
CA VAL A 73 -2.59 0.55 -5.90
C VAL A 73 -2.02 0.80 -7.30
N ALA A 74 -1.03 0.01 -7.71
CA ALA A 74 -0.30 0.23 -8.96
C ALA A 74 0.12 1.70 -9.16
N GLY A 75 0.76 2.29 -8.14
CA GLY A 75 1.17 3.69 -8.13
C GLY A 75 0.05 4.73 -7.93
N ARG A 76 -1.23 4.34 -7.93
CA ARG A 76 -2.35 5.27 -7.75
C ARG A 76 -2.71 5.46 -6.28
N ALA A 77 -2.49 6.66 -5.76
CA ALA A 77 -2.79 7.01 -4.38
C ALA A 77 -4.28 7.21 -4.11
N MET A 78 -4.71 6.78 -2.92
CA MET A 78 -6.05 6.89 -2.40
C MET A 78 -5.94 7.28 -0.92
N VAL A 79 -6.59 8.38 -0.54
CA VAL A 79 -6.55 8.90 0.83
C VAL A 79 -7.77 8.41 1.60
N ASN A 80 -7.54 7.80 2.75
CA ASN A 80 -8.56 7.16 3.60
C ASN A 80 -9.58 6.29 2.84
N PRO A 81 -9.14 5.37 1.96
CA PRO A 81 -10.06 4.59 1.15
C PRO A 81 -10.77 3.52 1.98
N THR A 82 -11.99 3.19 1.55
CA THR A 82 -12.70 1.99 2.00
C THR A 82 -12.13 0.74 1.34
N MET A 83 -12.37 -0.44 1.94
CA MET A 83 -12.01 -1.72 1.30
C MET A 83 -12.56 -1.88 -0.10
N ARG A 84 -13.82 -1.45 -0.33
CA ARG A 84 -14.45 -1.57 -1.64
C ARG A 84 -13.70 -0.75 -2.69
N GLN A 85 -13.26 0.45 -2.32
CA GLN A 85 -12.46 1.30 -3.20
C GLN A 85 -11.08 0.66 -3.50
N VAL A 86 -10.43 0.07 -2.50
CA VAL A 86 -9.15 -0.62 -2.73
C VAL A 86 -9.33 -1.84 -3.64
N THR A 87 -10.32 -2.70 -3.39
CA THR A 87 -10.59 -3.87 -4.25
C THR A 87 -10.95 -3.46 -5.67
N ASP A 88 -11.73 -2.40 -5.86
CA ASP A 88 -12.09 -1.86 -7.17
C ASP A 88 -10.87 -1.33 -7.93
N ALA A 89 -10.01 -0.57 -7.24
CA ALA A 89 -8.74 -0.12 -7.79
C ALA A 89 -7.82 -1.28 -8.18
N VAL A 90 -7.76 -2.34 -7.36
CA VAL A 90 -6.98 -3.55 -7.68
C VAL A 90 -7.54 -4.22 -8.94
N ARG A 91 -8.85 -4.42 -9.02
CA ARG A 91 -9.48 -5.02 -10.21
C ARG A 91 -9.21 -4.23 -11.48
N THR A 92 -9.18 -2.90 -11.38
CA THR A 92 -9.02 -2.01 -12.52
C THR A 92 -7.56 -1.85 -12.94
N HIS A 93 -6.64 -1.75 -11.99
CA HIS A 93 -5.26 -1.33 -12.25
C HIS A 93 -4.22 -2.43 -12.02
N ALA A 94 -4.53 -3.43 -11.21
CA ALA A 94 -3.62 -4.51 -10.86
C ALA A 94 -4.36 -5.85 -10.70
N PRO A 95 -5.12 -6.30 -11.72
CA PRO A 95 -5.94 -7.51 -11.61
C PRO A 95 -5.09 -8.77 -11.35
N HIS A 96 -3.82 -8.76 -11.75
CA HIS A 96 -2.86 -9.83 -11.49
C HIS A 96 -2.63 -10.07 -10.00
N LEU A 97 -2.76 -9.05 -9.14
CA LEU A 97 -2.62 -9.22 -7.68
C LEU A 97 -3.73 -10.09 -7.07
N LEU A 98 -4.86 -10.23 -7.74
CA LEU A 98 -5.93 -11.16 -7.36
C LEU A 98 -5.59 -12.60 -7.75
N ALA A 99 -4.81 -12.79 -8.82
CA ALA A 99 -4.38 -14.10 -9.30
C ALA A 99 -3.14 -14.61 -8.54
N ASP A 100 -2.22 -13.72 -8.16
CA ASP A 100 -1.00 -14.03 -7.39
C ASP A 100 -1.27 -14.37 -5.90
N SER A 101 -2.54 -14.34 -5.48
CA SER A 101 -2.98 -14.74 -4.14
C SER A 101 -2.97 -16.27 -3.92
N GLY A 102 -2.56 -17.06 -4.92
CA GLY A 102 -2.36 -18.50 -4.80
C GLY A 102 -1.19 -18.87 -3.87
N PRO A 103 -1.17 -20.09 -3.31
CA PRO A 103 -0.02 -20.57 -2.54
C PRO A 103 1.20 -20.57 -3.44
N ARG A 104 2.31 -20.01 -2.94
CA ARG A 104 3.60 -20.17 -3.61
C ARG A 104 4.03 -21.62 -3.44
N ASP A 105 3.87 -22.42 -4.48
CA ASP A 105 4.74 -23.57 -4.70
C ASP A 105 6.17 -23.06 -4.93
N GLY A 106 7.11 -23.52 -4.10
CA GLY A 106 8.53 -23.59 -4.45
C GLY A 106 9.50 -22.76 -3.60
N GLY A 107 10.28 -23.48 -2.78
CA GLY A 107 11.48 -23.01 -2.07
C GLY A 107 11.84 -23.89 -0.89
#